data_AF-A0A9Q1BT16-F1
#
_entry.id   AF-A0A9Q1BT16-F1
#
_cell.length_a   1.000
_cell.length_b   1.000
_cell.length_c   1.000
_cell.angle_alpha   90.00
_cell.angle_beta   90.00
_cell.angle_gamma   90.00
#
_symmetry.space_group_name_H-M   'P 1'
#
loop_
_entity.id
_entity.type
_entity.pdbx_description
1 polymer ?
#
loop_
_entity_poly.entity_id
_entity_poly.type
_entity_poly.pdbx_seq_one_letter_code
_entity_poly.pdbx_strand_id
1 'polypeptide(L)'
;MDHKVETQRMANLPKERMAPYTPPFYYTSCDYFGPVTVKVGRNKTTKHYGVVFTCLNTRAVHLDLAVDCSSMEFLQVLRRFFAMRGQPAYILSDDGS
;
A
#
# COMPACT_ATOMS: atom_id res chain seq x y z
N MET A 1 24.31 29.82 -28.07
CA MET A 1 23.13 29.93 -27.19
C MET A 1 23.33 28.93 -26.09
N ASP A 2 23.61 29.39 -24.87
CA ASP A 2 23.91 28.50 -23.74
C ASP A 2 22.63 27.79 -23.27
N HIS A 3 22.67 26.46 -23.23
CA HIS A 3 21.55 25.65 -22.79
C HIS A 3 21.47 25.72 -21.26
N LYS A 4 20.54 26.52 -20.74
CA LYS A 4 20.28 26.60 -19.30
C LYS A 4 19.49 25.36 -18.88
N VAL A 5 20.09 24.48 -18.08
CA VAL A 5 19.41 23.32 -17.49
C VAL A 5 18.61 23.75 -16.27
N GLU A 6 17.34 23.34 -16.22
CA GLU A 6 16.50 23.52 -15.05
C GLU A 6 16.99 22.66 -13.88
N THR A 7 16.82 23.15 -12.65
CA THR A 7 17.23 22.44 -11.44
C THR A 7 16.03 21.83 -10.72
N GLN A 8 16.10 20.52 -10.43
CA GLN A 8 15.08 19.82 -9.68
C GLN A 8 14.99 20.37 -8.25
N ARG A 9 13.85 20.98 -7.90
CA ARG A 9 13.55 21.38 -6.51
C ARG A 9 12.78 20.27 -5.82
N MET A 10 13.43 19.58 -4.88
CA MET A 10 12.82 18.52 -4.08
C MET A 10 12.48 19.05 -2.68
N ALA A 11 11.30 18.69 -2.17
CA ALA A 11 10.97 18.87 -0.76
C ALA A 11 11.74 17.85 0.10
N ASN A 12 11.88 18.16 1.39
CA ASN A 12 12.43 17.21 2.34
C ASN A 12 11.57 15.95 2.41
N LEU A 13 12.21 14.79 2.45
CA LEU A 13 11.50 13.52 2.61
C LEU A 13 10.91 13.42 4.03
N PRO A 14 9.71 12.82 4.17
CA PRO A 14 9.16 12.46 5.48
C PRO A 14 10.13 11.59 6.28
N LYS A 15 10.10 11.72 7.61
CA LYS A 15 11.00 11.00 8.53
C LYS A 15 10.81 9.49 8.44
N GLU A 16 9.59 9.06 8.17
CA GLU A 16 9.16 7.67 8.00
C GLU A 16 9.85 7.00 6.81
N ARG A 17 10.34 7.78 5.83
CA ARG A 17 11.08 7.29 4.66
C ARG A 17 12.59 7.19 4.88
N MET A 18 13.11 7.75 5.97
CA MET A 18 14.55 7.81 6.24
C MET A 18 14.94 7.30 7.64
N ALA A 19 14.02 6.61 8.33
CA ALA A 19 14.23 6.18 9.70
C ALA A 19 15.26 5.03 9.77
N PRO A 20 16.43 5.23 10.38
CA PRO A 20 17.45 4.19 10.48
C PRO A 20 17.02 3.08 11.44
N TYR A 21 17.58 1.88 11.26
CA TYR A 21 17.40 0.73 12.16
C TYR A 21 15.94 0.29 12.40
N THR A 22 15.05 0.54 11.43
CA THR A 22 13.67 0.04 11.47
C THR A 22 13.53 -1.23 10.61
N PRO A 23 12.82 -2.27 11.10
CA PRO A 23 12.58 -3.46 10.29
C PRO A 23 11.64 -3.14 9.11
N PRO A 24 11.63 -3.96 8.04
CA PRO A 24 10.65 -3.83 6.97
C PRO A 24 9.21 -3.76 7.51
N PHE A 25 8.39 -2.90 6.90
CA PHE A 25 7.00 -2.63 7.30
C PHE A 25 6.80 -1.92 8.65
N TYR A 26 7.86 -1.42 9.32
CA TYR A 26 7.68 -0.63 10.55
C TYR A 26 6.84 0.64 10.34
N TYR A 27 7.19 1.42 9.30
CA TYR A 27 6.37 2.48 8.74
C TYR A 27 5.73 1.96 7.46
N THR A 28 4.41 1.79 7.47
CA THR A 28 3.66 1.24 6.35
C THR A 28 2.66 2.25 5.83
N SER A 29 2.43 2.27 4.53
CA SER A 29 1.27 2.91 3.92
C SER A 29 0.40 1.85 3.27
N CYS A 30 -0.91 2.01 3.34
CA CYS A 30 -1.88 1.14 2.68
C CYS A 30 -2.71 1.90 1.65
N ASP A 31 -3.11 1.21 0.59
CA ASP A 31 -3.99 1.74 -0.44
C ASP A 31 -4.78 0.60 -1.12
N TYR A 32 -5.94 0.94 -1.67
CA TYR A 32 -6.76 0.06 -2.49
C TYR A 32 -6.52 0.35 -3.97
N PHE A 33 -6.40 -0.70 -4.78
CA PHE A 33 -6.33 -0.56 -6.24
C PHE A 33 -7.24 -1.57 -6.94
N GLY A 34 -7.75 -1.20 -8.10
CA GLY A 34 -8.78 -1.98 -8.81
C GLY A 34 -9.93 -1.08 -9.26
N PRO A 35 -11.07 -1.64 -9.74
CA PRO A 35 -11.50 -3.03 -9.63
C PRO A 35 -10.91 -3.97 -10.69
N VAL A 36 -10.51 -5.16 -10.27
CA VAL A 36 -10.06 -6.25 -11.16
C VAL A 36 -11.21 -7.23 -11.36
N THR A 37 -11.48 -7.62 -12.61
CA THR A 37 -12.52 -8.60 -12.92
C THR A 37 -11.97 -10.02 -12.74
N VAL A 38 -12.55 -10.76 -11.79
CA VAL A 38 -12.14 -12.11 -11.42
C VAL A 38 -13.23 -13.10 -11.80
N LYS A 39 -12.86 -14.20 -12.45
CA LYS A 39 -13.79 -15.29 -12.77
C LYS A 39 -13.96 -16.19 -11.55
N VAL A 40 -15.17 -16.23 -11.00
CA VAL A 40 -15.52 -17.01 -9.79
C VAL A 40 -16.38 -18.23 -10.11
N GLY A 41 -16.67 -18.49 -11.38
CA GLY A 41 -17.40 -19.67 -11.83
C GLY A 41 -17.47 -19.77 -13.34
N ARG A 42 -18.14 -20.82 -13.86
CA ARG A 42 -18.20 -21.11 -15.31
C ARG A 42 -18.69 -19.90 -16.12
N ASN A 43 -19.73 -19.22 -15.64
CA ASN A 43 -20.34 -18.03 -16.26
C ASN A 43 -20.51 -16.87 -15.26
N LYS A 44 -19.66 -16.80 -14.21
CA LYS A 44 -19.76 -15.76 -13.18
C LYS A 44 -18.44 -15.02 -13.03
N THR A 45 -18.49 -13.71 -13.18
CA THR A 45 -17.39 -12.79 -12.91
C THR A 45 -17.80 -11.82 -11.81
N THR A 46 -16.85 -11.44 -10.98
CA THR A 46 -17.04 -10.44 -9.93
C THR A 46 -15.91 -9.42 -9.97
N LYS A 47 -16.13 -8.25 -9.37
CA LYS A 47 -15.09 -7.27 -9.13
C LYS A 47 -14.45 -7.59 -7.78
N HIS A 48 -13.13 -7.63 -7.76
CA HIS A 48 -12.33 -7.66 -6.53
C HIS A 48 -11.34 -6.51 -6.57
N TYR A 49 -10.78 -6.19 -5.42
CA TYR A 49 -9.82 -5.12 -5.27
C TYR A 49 -8.53 -5.67 -4.70
N GLY A 50 -7.41 -5.13 -5.14
CA GLY A 50 -6.14 -5.37 -4.49
C GLY A 50 -5.95 -4.37 -3.36
N VAL A 51 -5.35 -4.83 -2.26
CA VAL A 51 -4.85 -3.96 -1.20
C VAL A 51 -3.34 -4.03 -1.26
N VAL A 52 -2.70 -2.86 -1.32
CA VAL A 52 -1.25 -2.74 -1.32
C VAL A 52 -0.80 -2.17 0.02
N PHE A 53 0.14 -2.86 0.66
CA PHE A 53 0.89 -2.35 1.80
C PHE A 53 2.32 -2.07 1.34
N THR A 54 2.77 -0.83 1.48
CA THR A 54 4.13 -0.43 1.13
C THR A 54 4.89 0.01 2.37
N CYS A 55 6.11 -0.48 2.56
CA CYS A 55 6.99 0.07 3.58
C CYS A 55 7.52 1.42 3.10
N LEU A 56 7.30 2.47 3.89
CA LEU A 56 7.71 3.83 3.57
C LEU A 56 9.23 3.98 3.52
N ASN A 57 9.94 3.23 4.36
CA ASN A 57 11.40 3.26 4.46
C ASN A 57 12.09 2.39 3.40
N THR A 58 11.81 1.08 3.37
CA THR A 58 12.52 0.13 2.50
C THR A 58 11.90 -0.02 1.11
N ARG A 59 10.71 0.55 0.88
CA ARG A 59 9.91 0.37 -0.36
C ARG A 59 9.48 -1.07 -0.63
N ALA A 60 9.57 -1.96 0.36
CA ALA A 60 9.01 -3.31 0.27
C ALA A 60 7.48 -3.26 0.05
N VAL A 61 6.96 -4.20 -0.73
CA VAL A 61 5.53 -4.26 -1.08
C VAL A 61 4.95 -5.60 -0.63
N HIS A 62 3.76 -5.55 -0.05
CA HIS A 62 2.91 -6.71 0.20
C HIS A 62 1.56 -6.45 -0.47
N LEU A 63 1.09 -7.43 -1.24
CA LEU A 63 -0.18 -7.37 -1.96
C LEU A 63 -1.10 -8.44 -1.41
N ASP A 64 -2.36 -8.09 -1.23
CA ASP A 64 -3.43 -9.01 -0.86
C ASP A 64 -4.68 -8.68 -1.68
N LEU A 65 -5.63 -9.61 -1.73
CA LEU A 65 -6.90 -9.48 -2.44
C LEU A 65 -8.04 -9.27 -1.43
N ALA A 66 -8.85 -8.25 -1.68
CA ALA A 66 -10.10 -7.98 -1.00
C ALA A 66 -11.28 -8.30 -1.92
N VAL A 67 -12.33 -8.90 -1.37
CA VAL A 67 -13.53 -9.25 -2.15
C VAL A 67 -14.27 -7.98 -2.60
N ASP A 68 -14.26 -6.94 -1.76
CA ASP A 68 -14.83 -5.62 -2.01
C ASP A 68 -14.04 -4.51 -1.26
N CYS A 69 -14.52 -3.27 -1.35
CA CYS A 69 -13.96 -2.11 -0.63
C CYS A 69 -14.61 -1.89 0.75
N SER A 70 -15.29 -2.87 1.33
CA SER A 70 -15.88 -2.70 2.66
C SER A 70 -14.80 -2.68 3.74
N SER A 71 -15.08 -1.96 4.83
CA SER A 71 -14.19 -1.93 6.00
C SER A 71 -14.00 -3.34 6.60
N MET A 72 -15.00 -4.21 6.48
CA MET A 72 -14.89 -5.60 6.97
C MET A 72 -13.83 -6.37 6.18
N GLU A 73 -13.86 -6.30 4.85
CA GLU A 73 -12.86 -6.96 4.01
C GLU A 73 -11.46 -6.36 4.24
N PHE A 74 -11.36 -5.05 4.40
CA PHE A 74 -10.09 -4.41 4.75
C PHE A 74 -9.52 -4.94 6.07
N LEU A 75 -10.34 -5.08 7.12
CA LEU A 75 -9.89 -5.62 8.40
C LEU A 75 -9.40 -7.07 8.28
N GLN A 76 -10.01 -7.89 7.43
CA GLN A 76 -9.56 -9.26 7.17
C GLN A 76 -8.20 -9.28 6.46
N VAL A 77 -8.03 -8.43 5.45
CA VAL A 77 -6.74 -8.23 4.76
C VAL A 77 -5.66 -7.74 5.73
N LEU A 78 -5.97 -6.75 6.56
CA LEU A 78 -5.04 -6.17 7.54
C LEU A 78 -4.56 -7.22 8.55
N ARG A 79 -5.47 -8.09 9.01
CA ARG A 79 -5.11 -9.21 9.90
C ARG A 79 -4.14 -10.19 9.24
N ARG A 80 -4.36 -10.54 7.96
CA ARG A 80 -3.44 -11.40 7.20
C ARG A 80 -2.08 -10.74 7.02
N PHE A 81 -2.06 -9.45 6.71
CA PHE A 81 -0.84 -8.66 6.65
C PHE A 81 -0.06 -8.71 7.98
N PHE A 82 -0.72 -8.49 9.12
CA PHE A 82 -0.08 -8.57 10.45
C PHE A 82 0.46 -9.96 10.75
N ALA A 83 -0.29 -11.02 10.42
CA ALA A 83 0.16 -12.39 10.61
C ALA A 83 1.43 -12.72 9.78
N MET A 84 1.57 -12.12 8.59
CA MET A 84 2.66 -12.37 7.66
C MET A 84 3.88 -11.47 7.85
N ARG A 85 3.66 -10.19 8.18
CA ARG A 85 4.70 -9.14 8.23
C ARG A 85 4.96 -8.58 9.62
N GLY A 86 4.13 -8.93 10.60
CA GLY A 86 4.14 -8.31 11.92
C GLY A 86 3.31 -7.03 11.96
N GLN A 87 3.02 -6.56 13.18
CA GLN A 87 2.27 -5.32 13.39
C GLN A 87 3.21 -4.10 13.13
N PRO A 88 2.85 -3.21 12.19
CA PRO A 88 3.59 -1.96 11.98
C PRO A 88 3.42 -1.03 13.19
N ALA A 89 4.42 -0.19 13.43
CA ALA A 89 4.31 0.87 14.45
C ALA A 89 3.42 2.03 13.97
N TYR A 90 3.33 2.21 12.65
CA TYR A 90 2.57 3.29 12.03
C TYR A 90 2.03 2.84 10.67
N ILE A 91 0.75 3.13 10.42
CA ILE A 91 0.08 2.94 9.14
C ILE A 91 -0.44 4.30 8.65
N LEU A 92 -0.08 4.65 7.41
CA LEU A 92 -0.63 5.77 6.67
C LEU A 92 -1.66 5.28 5.65
N SER A 93 -2.89 5.79 5.75
CA SER A 93 -3.98 5.57 4.79
C SER A 93 -4.42 6.91 4.22
N ASP A 94 -5.15 6.87 3.11
CA ASP A 94 -6.00 7.98 2.68
C ASP A 94 -7.34 7.97 3.42
N ASP A 95 -8.16 9.01 3.17
CA ASP A 95 -9.53 9.13 3.67
C ASP A 95 -10.51 8.37 2.74
N GLY A 96 -10.27 7.06 2.58
CA GLY A 96 -11.18 6.16 1.87
C GLY A 96 -12.59 6.13 2.50
N SER A 97 -13.59 5.84 1.66
CA SER A 97 -15.03 5.82 2.03
C SER A 97 -15.46 4.64 2.88
#